data_AF-A0A7Y1T981-F1
#
_entry.id   AF-A0A7Y1T981-F1
#
_cell.length_a   1.000
_cell.length_b   1.000
_cell.length_c   1.000
_cell.angle_alpha   90.00
_cell.angle_beta   90.00
_cell.angle_gamma   90.00
#
_symmetry.space_group_name_H-M   'P 1'
#
loop_
_entity.id
_entity.type
_entity.pdbx_description
1 polymer ?
#
loop_
_entity_poly.entity_id
_entity_poly.type
_entity_poly.pdbx_seq_one_letter_code
_entity_poly.pdbx_strand_id
1 'polypeptide(L)'
;MKTGNPRKWNSGVRFLHWLALVLLIVAATLGFWAEDLPTGPAQLKLFATHKSVGLSILLLVLVRIAWRFMTRPAPAIEGLPVASQRSASMGHGILYAVLILLPLSGWWLTSVANFPFQWFDLFRVPMLLAANTDSTEQSLAALAHRTFFWFLLVLTIGHVAMVWHHQRKKITVLPRMLPGSVPAVAFFASLALLAALLITWAIYAAGVVGDQDAQQNGQADKASMASAGTANPTESNAGFNAASLG
;
A
#
# COMPACT_ATOMS: atom_id res chain seq x y z
N MET A 1 -28.28 5.91 37.72
CA MET A 1 -26.83 5.94 37.45
C MET A 1 -26.62 6.74 36.17
N LYS A 2 -26.07 7.97 36.21
CA LYS A 2 -25.77 8.74 35.00
C LYS A 2 -24.55 8.10 34.35
N THR A 3 -24.72 7.41 33.23
CA THR A 3 -23.60 6.90 32.43
C THR A 3 -22.85 8.11 31.87
N GLY A 4 -21.72 8.46 32.48
CA GLY A 4 -20.87 9.53 32.00
C GLY A 4 -20.54 9.29 30.53
N ASN A 5 -20.82 10.28 29.68
CA ASN A 5 -20.53 10.20 28.26
C ASN A 5 -19.02 9.93 28.11
N PRO A 6 -18.59 8.78 27.56
CA PRO A 6 -17.17 8.43 27.55
C PRO A 6 -16.43 9.50 26.76
N ARG A 7 -15.54 10.26 27.42
CA ARG A 7 -14.81 11.37 26.78
C ARG A 7 -14.09 10.84 25.53
N LYS A 8 -14.56 11.25 24.35
CA LYS A 8 -14.08 10.81 23.04
C LYS A 8 -12.69 11.39 22.76
N TRP A 9 -11.94 10.74 21.88
CA TRP A 9 -10.70 11.31 21.37
C TRP A 9 -10.98 12.53 20.49
N ASN A 10 -9.98 13.42 20.36
CA ASN A 10 -10.01 14.53 19.41
C ASN A 10 -10.44 14.01 18.01
N SER A 11 -11.26 14.77 17.29
CA SER A 11 -11.76 14.40 15.96
C SER A 11 -10.65 14.10 14.97
N GLY A 12 -9.55 14.86 14.98
CA GLY A 12 -8.38 14.63 14.13
C GLY A 12 -7.70 13.29 14.42
N VAL A 13 -7.54 12.92 15.70
CA VAL A 13 -6.96 11.61 16.08
C VAL A 13 -7.82 10.45 15.58
N ARG A 14 -9.14 10.60 15.67
CA ARG A 14 -10.11 9.61 15.15
C ARG A 14 -10.02 9.52 13.63
N PHE A 15 -10.03 10.66 12.95
CA PHE A 15 -9.91 10.72 11.49
C PHE A 15 -8.64 10.03 11.00
N LEU A 16 -7.46 10.38 11.54
CA LEU A 16 -6.20 9.74 11.17
C LEU A 16 -6.21 8.23 11.43
N HIS A 17 -6.81 7.78 12.55
CA HIS A 17 -6.91 6.35 12.84
C HIS A 17 -7.72 5.58 11.78
N TRP A 18 -8.90 6.09 11.43
CA TRP A 18 -9.76 5.42 10.45
C TRP A 18 -9.24 5.56 9.01
N LEU A 19 -8.60 6.69 8.69
CA LEU A 19 -7.91 6.86 7.41
C LEU A 19 -6.76 5.84 7.28
N ALA A 20 -5.98 5.63 8.33
CA ALA A 20 -4.94 4.59 8.33
C ALA A 20 -5.52 3.20 8.04
N LEU A 21 -6.66 2.85 8.66
CA LEU A 21 -7.32 1.57 8.43
C LEU A 21 -7.74 1.40 6.96
N VAL A 22 -8.38 2.42 6.38
CA VAL A 22 -8.79 2.39 4.96
C VAL A 22 -7.57 2.22 4.05
N LEU A 23 -6.52 3.01 4.26
CA LEU A 23 -5.30 2.92 3.45
C LEU A 23 -4.60 1.57 3.61
N LEU A 24 -4.59 0.97 4.80
CA LEU A 24 -4.03 -0.36 5.02
C LEU A 24 -4.78 -1.44 4.23
N ILE A 25 -6.12 -1.38 4.21
CA ILE A 25 -6.94 -2.31 3.42
C ILE A 25 -6.64 -2.12 1.93
N VAL A 26 -6.63 -0.88 1.44
CA VAL A 26 -6.30 -0.57 0.05
C VAL A 26 -4.91 -1.11 -0.31
N ALA A 27 -3.88 -0.78 0.49
CA ALA A 27 -2.51 -1.24 0.24
C ALA A 27 -2.41 -2.77 0.20
N ALA A 28 -3.01 -3.46 1.17
CA ALA A 28 -3.00 -4.92 1.21
C ALA A 28 -3.65 -5.52 -0.04
N THR A 29 -4.84 -5.05 -0.43
CA THR A 29 -5.53 -5.54 -1.62
C THR A 29 -4.73 -5.30 -2.90
N LEU A 30 -4.17 -4.09 -3.07
CA LEU A 30 -3.36 -3.79 -4.26
C LEU A 30 -2.08 -4.63 -4.31
N GLY A 31 -1.46 -4.92 -3.15
CA GLY A 31 -0.28 -5.77 -3.07
C GLY A 31 -0.56 -7.20 -3.53
N PHE A 32 -1.60 -7.84 -2.98
CA PHE A 32 -2.01 -9.19 -3.40
C PHE A 32 -2.42 -9.24 -4.86
N TRP A 33 -3.25 -8.29 -5.31
CA TRP A 33 -3.70 -8.27 -6.70
C TRP A 33 -2.52 -8.11 -7.67
N ALA A 34 -1.53 -7.28 -7.33
CA ALA A 34 -0.34 -7.12 -8.14
C ALA A 34 0.51 -8.40 -8.21
N GLU A 35 0.61 -9.17 -7.11
CA GLU A 35 1.31 -10.47 -7.10
C GLU A 35 0.65 -11.49 -8.04
N ASP A 36 -0.68 -11.44 -8.20
CA ASP A 36 -1.44 -12.38 -9.05
C ASP A 36 -1.48 -12.00 -10.55
N LEU A 37 -1.07 -10.78 -10.90
CA LEU A 37 -1.04 -10.35 -12.31
C LEU A 37 0.19 -10.90 -13.05
N PRO A 38 0.07 -11.17 -14.37
CA PRO A 38 1.23 -11.45 -15.20
C PRO A 38 2.17 -10.24 -15.24
N THR A 39 3.46 -10.51 -15.45
CA THR A 39 4.47 -9.46 -15.58
C THR A 39 4.13 -8.53 -16.75
N GLY A 40 3.98 -7.25 -16.44
CA GLY A 40 3.61 -6.24 -17.41
C GLY A 40 3.22 -4.89 -16.80
N PRO A 41 2.80 -3.92 -17.64
CA PRO A 41 2.53 -2.54 -17.21
C PRO A 41 1.47 -2.42 -16.12
N ALA A 42 0.39 -3.21 -16.21
CA ALA A 42 -0.67 -3.22 -15.19
C ALA A 42 -0.15 -3.65 -13.81
N GLN A 43 0.69 -4.70 -13.76
CA GLN A 43 1.35 -5.13 -12.52
C GLN A 43 2.26 -4.04 -11.96
N LEU A 44 3.07 -3.41 -12.81
CA LEU A 44 3.96 -2.32 -12.40
C LEU A 44 3.19 -1.12 -11.85
N LYS A 45 2.06 -0.76 -12.48
CA LYS A 45 1.21 0.35 -12.04
C LYS A 45 0.54 0.06 -10.70
N LEU A 46 0.05 -1.17 -10.49
CA LEU A 46 -0.50 -1.56 -9.19
C LEU A 46 0.58 -1.54 -8.10
N PHE A 47 1.79 -2.06 -8.36
CA PHE A 47 2.88 -1.97 -7.40
C PHE A 47 3.31 -0.53 -7.11
N ALA A 48 3.37 0.34 -8.12
CA ALA A 48 3.67 1.77 -7.92
C ALA A 48 2.61 2.44 -7.03
N THR A 49 1.33 2.10 -7.24
CA THR A 49 0.21 2.60 -6.43
C THR A 49 0.28 2.05 -5.00
N HIS A 50 0.53 0.74 -4.84
CA HIS A 50 0.74 0.09 -3.54
C HIS A 50 1.87 0.78 -2.75
N LYS A 51 3.03 1.01 -3.38
CA LYS A 51 4.18 1.70 -2.76
C LYS A 51 3.83 3.13 -2.34
N SER A 52 3.11 3.86 -3.19
CA SER A 52 2.64 5.22 -2.90
C SER A 52 1.68 5.27 -1.71
N VAL A 53 0.73 4.34 -1.64
CA VAL A 53 -0.17 4.20 -0.49
C VAL A 53 0.62 3.81 0.77
N GLY A 54 1.58 2.89 0.66
CA GLY A 54 2.45 2.47 1.76
C GLY A 54 3.25 3.63 2.37
N LEU A 55 3.86 4.48 1.55
CA LEU A 55 4.55 5.70 2.03
C LEU A 55 3.59 6.71 2.65
N SER A 56 2.37 6.83 2.11
CA SER A 56 1.33 7.68 2.70
C SER A 56 0.92 7.22 4.08
N ILE A 57 0.83 5.89 4.30
CA ILE A 57 0.59 5.30 5.61
C ILE A 57 1.74 5.62 6.56
N LEU A 58 3.00 5.47 6.12
CA LEU A 58 4.16 5.82 6.94
C LEU A 58 4.08 7.27 7.43
N LEU A 59 3.89 8.23 6.51
CA LEU A 59 3.75 9.64 6.85
C LEU A 59 2.59 9.88 7.81
N LEU A 60 1.43 9.28 7.54
CA LEU A 60 0.25 9.39 8.37
C LEU A 60 0.50 8.86 9.79
N VAL A 61 1.18 7.72 9.92
CA VAL A 61 1.52 7.13 11.24
C VAL A 61 2.47 8.04 12.01
N LEU A 62 3.48 8.63 11.36
CA LEU A 62 4.37 9.60 11.99
C LEU A 62 3.60 10.83 12.49
N VAL A 63 2.70 11.39 11.66
CA VAL A 63 1.81 12.49 12.06
C VAL A 63 0.94 12.07 13.24
N ARG A 64 0.39 10.86 13.22
CA ARG A 64 -0.47 10.33 14.30
C ARG A 64 0.31 10.19 15.62
N ILE A 65 1.56 9.75 15.57
CA ILE A 65 2.44 9.63 16.73
C ILE A 65 2.79 11.02 17.27
N ALA A 66 3.20 11.97 16.41
CA ALA A 66 3.47 13.34 16.81
C ALA A 66 2.24 13.99 17.47
N TRP A 67 1.07 13.84 16.86
CA TRP A 67 -0.19 14.37 17.39
C TRP A 67 -0.56 13.74 18.73
N ARG A 68 -0.26 12.45 18.92
CA ARG A 68 -0.49 11.73 20.18
C ARG A 68 0.33 12.32 21.32
N PHE A 69 1.56 12.77 21.06
CA PHE A 69 2.43 13.41 22.05
C PHE A 69 2.03 14.86 22.33
N MET A 70 1.49 15.57 21.32
CA MET A 70 1.03 16.96 21.48
C MET A 70 -0.34 17.07 22.17
N THR A 71 -1.15 16.01 22.15
CA THR A 71 -2.51 16.03 22.72
C THR A 71 -2.58 15.37 24.10
N ARG A 72 -3.32 16.02 25.02
CA ARG A 72 -3.61 15.44 26.33
C ARG A 72 -4.28 14.06 26.15
N PRO A 73 -3.78 13.00 26.83
CA PRO A 73 -4.42 11.70 26.77
C PRO A 73 -5.89 11.79 27.17
N ALA A 74 -6.75 11.07 26.44
CA ALA A 74 -8.10 10.87 26.90
C ALA A 74 -8.05 10.20 28.29
N PRO A 75 -8.92 10.60 29.23
CA PRO A 75 -8.88 10.09 30.59
C PRO A 75 -9.01 8.57 30.66
N ALA A 76 -8.48 7.99 31.73
CA ALA A 76 -8.54 6.56 32.01
C ALA A 76 -9.97 6.02 31.87
N ILE A 77 -10.09 4.78 31.40
CA ILE A 77 -11.39 4.12 31.27
C ILE A 77 -11.77 3.55 32.63
N GLU A 78 -12.85 4.05 33.21
CA GLU A 78 -13.43 3.50 34.44
C GLU A 78 -13.74 2.00 34.24
N GLY A 79 -13.33 1.17 35.20
CA GLY A 79 -13.54 -0.27 35.17
C GLY A 79 -12.58 -1.07 34.29
N LEU A 80 -11.59 -0.44 33.64
CA LEU A 80 -10.56 -1.18 32.88
C LEU A 80 -9.42 -1.64 33.81
N PRO A 81 -9.16 -2.96 33.95
CA PRO A 81 -8.09 -3.47 34.81
C PRO A 81 -6.72 -2.93 34.41
N VAL A 82 -5.83 -2.69 35.38
CA VAL A 82 -4.47 -2.19 35.14
C VAL A 82 -3.69 -3.08 34.17
N ALA A 83 -3.87 -4.41 34.28
CA ALA A 83 -3.28 -5.36 33.34
C ALA A 83 -3.76 -5.10 31.90
N SER A 84 -5.06 -4.91 31.67
CA SER A 84 -5.61 -4.59 30.35
C SER A 84 -5.13 -3.24 29.82
N GLN A 85 -4.92 -2.24 30.69
CA GLN A 85 -4.33 -0.96 30.30
C GLN A 85 -2.88 -1.12 29.81
N ARG A 86 -2.06 -1.90 30.53
CA ARG A 86 -0.67 -2.18 30.14
C ARG A 86 -0.61 -2.97 28.83
N SER A 87 -1.41 -4.04 28.69
CA SER A 87 -1.48 -4.83 27.46
C SER A 87 -1.94 -3.98 26.27
N ALA A 88 -2.92 -3.11 26.46
CA ALA A 88 -3.35 -2.18 25.42
C ALA A 88 -2.21 -1.22 25.03
N SER A 89 -1.49 -0.64 26.00
CA SER A 89 -0.36 0.25 25.72
C SER A 89 0.75 -0.46 24.95
N MET A 90 1.15 -1.65 25.38
CA MET A 90 2.16 -2.47 24.69
C MET A 90 1.72 -2.84 23.28
N GLY A 91 0.47 -3.32 23.12
CA GLY A 91 -0.06 -3.69 21.81
C GLY A 91 -0.08 -2.50 20.84
N HIS A 92 -0.45 -1.30 21.29
CA HIS A 92 -0.36 -0.09 20.46
C HIS A 92 1.09 0.26 20.12
N GLY A 93 2.03 0.12 21.06
CA GLY A 93 3.45 0.34 20.82
C GLY A 93 4.00 -0.57 19.74
N ILE A 94 3.70 -1.88 19.81
CA ILE A 94 4.11 -2.86 18.81
C ILE A 94 3.45 -2.57 17.46
N LEU A 95 2.15 -2.27 17.44
CA LEU A 95 1.45 -1.87 16.20
C LEU A 95 2.10 -0.65 15.54
N TYR A 96 2.48 0.37 16.30
CA TYR A 96 3.19 1.52 15.74
C TYR A 96 4.55 1.15 15.15
N ALA A 97 5.32 0.31 15.85
CA ALA A 97 6.61 -0.14 15.33
C ALA A 97 6.43 -0.89 14.00
N VAL A 98 5.48 -1.83 13.93
CA VAL A 98 5.22 -2.60 12.71
C VAL A 98 4.68 -1.71 11.58
N LEU A 99 3.79 -0.76 11.89
CA LEU A 99 3.27 0.19 10.88
C LEU A 99 4.33 1.12 10.30
N ILE A 100 5.46 1.30 10.99
CA ILE A 100 6.62 2.05 10.49
C ILE A 100 7.56 1.10 9.73
N LEU A 101 7.90 -0.04 10.31
CA LEU A 101 8.87 -0.99 9.75
C LEU A 101 8.37 -1.66 8.46
N LEU A 102 7.06 -1.88 8.32
CA LEU A 102 6.47 -2.47 7.12
C LEU A 102 6.70 -1.60 5.85
N PRO A 103 6.29 -0.32 5.80
CA PRO A 103 6.57 0.51 4.63
C PRO A 103 8.07 0.82 4.47
N LEU A 104 8.85 0.91 5.56
CA LEU A 104 10.30 1.08 5.46
C LEU A 104 10.99 -0.11 4.81
N SER A 105 10.60 -1.34 5.16
CA SER A 105 11.14 -2.55 4.50
C SER A 105 10.74 -2.64 3.03
N GLY A 106 9.55 -2.17 2.66
CA GLY A 106 9.14 -2.07 1.24
C GLY A 106 9.92 -1.00 0.47
N TRP A 107 10.24 0.12 1.12
CA TRP A 107 11.09 1.17 0.55
C TRP A 107 12.55 0.72 0.42
N TRP A 108 13.05 -0.03 1.40
CA TRP A 108 14.35 -0.70 1.32
C TRP A 108 14.40 -1.66 0.13
N LEU A 109 13.43 -2.59 0.02
CA LEU A 109 13.31 -3.51 -1.11
C LEU A 109 13.33 -2.78 -2.46
N THR A 110 12.53 -1.73 -2.59
CA THR A 110 12.46 -0.94 -3.83
C THR A 110 13.79 -0.25 -4.16
N SER A 111 14.54 0.16 -3.14
CA SER A 111 15.84 0.83 -3.29
C SER A 111 16.90 -0.14 -3.79
N VAL A 112 17.03 -1.31 -3.14
CA VAL A 112 18.06 -2.30 -3.51
C VAL A 112 17.77 -2.98 -4.84
N ALA A 113 16.48 -3.16 -5.18
CA ALA A 113 16.04 -3.66 -6.49
C ALA A 113 16.14 -2.61 -7.62
N ASN A 114 16.60 -1.40 -7.32
CA ASN A 114 16.73 -0.28 -8.26
C ASN A 114 15.44 0.00 -9.06
N PHE A 115 14.30 0.02 -8.38
CA PHE A 115 13.00 0.17 -9.02
C PHE A 115 12.40 1.56 -8.71
N PRO A 116 12.90 2.64 -9.34
CA PRO A 116 12.42 3.99 -9.05
C PRO A 116 10.92 4.09 -9.35
N PHE A 117 10.20 4.78 -8.47
CA PHE A 117 8.79 5.05 -8.65
C PHE A 117 8.48 6.50 -8.29
N GLN A 118 7.33 6.97 -8.78
CA GLN A 118 6.81 8.28 -8.47
C GLN A 118 5.68 8.13 -7.44
N TRP A 119 5.68 9.00 -6.44
CA TRP A 119 4.61 9.04 -5.46
C TRP A 119 3.34 9.58 -6.13
N PHE A 120 2.40 8.69 -6.45
CA PHE A 120 1.18 9.01 -7.22
C PHE A 120 1.45 9.80 -8.52
N ASP A 121 2.54 9.50 -9.23
CA ASP A 121 2.97 10.20 -10.45
C ASP A 121 3.26 11.71 -10.28
N LEU A 122 3.44 12.20 -9.04
CA LEU A 122 3.70 13.61 -8.76
C LEU A 122 5.19 13.95 -8.75
N PHE A 123 5.99 13.13 -8.07
CA PHE A 123 7.43 13.32 -7.94
C PHE A 123 8.13 11.99 -7.66
N ARG A 124 9.40 11.88 -8.07
CA ARG A 124 10.23 10.70 -7.82
C ARG A 124 10.63 10.60 -6.36
N VAL A 125 10.39 9.44 -5.76
CA VAL A 125 10.82 9.18 -4.38
C VAL A 125 12.32 8.85 -4.37
N PRO A 126 13.12 9.47 -3.48
CA PRO A 126 14.54 9.12 -3.37
C PRO A 126 14.71 7.67 -2.89
N MET A 127 15.74 6.98 -3.38
CA MET A 127 16.10 5.65 -2.89
C MET A 127 16.81 5.79 -1.54
N LEU A 128 16.51 4.89 -0.60
CA LEU A 128 17.13 4.88 0.73
C LEU A 128 18.59 4.42 0.67
N LEU A 129 18.85 3.42 -0.16
CA LEU A 129 20.15 2.81 -0.37
C LEU A 129 20.46 2.77 -1.87
N ALA A 130 21.74 2.66 -2.20
CA ALA A 130 22.16 2.37 -3.56
C ALA A 130 21.62 1.02 -4.02
N ALA A 131 21.42 0.87 -5.32
CA ALA A 131 21.11 -0.40 -5.95
C ALA A 131 22.13 -1.46 -5.54
N ASN A 132 21.67 -2.66 -5.22
CA ASN A 132 22.54 -3.79 -4.94
C ASN A 132 22.15 -4.97 -5.85
N THR A 133 23.13 -5.49 -6.59
CA THR A 133 22.97 -6.66 -7.45
C THR A 133 22.98 -7.98 -6.67
N ASP A 134 23.30 -7.96 -5.37
CA ASP A 134 23.22 -9.12 -4.49
C ASP A 134 21.76 -9.55 -4.26
N SER A 135 21.42 -10.73 -4.74
CA SER A 135 20.10 -11.34 -4.59
C SER A 135 19.77 -11.67 -3.12
N THR A 136 20.78 -11.78 -2.25
CA THR A 136 20.61 -12.04 -0.82
C THR A 136 19.95 -10.85 -0.13
N GLU A 137 20.40 -9.62 -0.40
CA GLU A 137 19.81 -8.44 0.23
C GLU A 137 18.39 -8.19 -0.27
N GLN A 138 18.14 -8.35 -1.57
CA GLN A 138 16.80 -8.21 -2.15
C GLN A 138 15.82 -9.23 -1.56
N SER A 139 16.24 -10.50 -1.43
CA SER A 139 15.41 -11.55 -0.83
C SER A 139 15.16 -11.32 0.66
N LEU A 140 16.15 -10.80 1.40
CA LEU A 140 15.99 -10.43 2.80
C LEU A 140 15.01 -9.27 2.97
N ALA A 141 15.08 -8.23 2.14
CA ALA A 141 14.17 -7.10 2.18
C ALA A 141 12.72 -7.52 1.85
N ALA A 142 12.56 -8.40 0.84
CA ALA A 142 11.28 -8.99 0.49
C ALA A 142 10.71 -9.85 1.62
N LEU A 143 11.54 -10.69 2.26
CA LEU A 143 11.15 -11.49 3.41
C LEU A 143 10.71 -10.59 4.57
N ALA A 144 11.50 -9.57 4.91
CA ALA A 144 11.18 -8.64 5.98
C ALA A 144 9.81 -7.97 5.74
N HIS A 145 9.55 -7.48 4.54
CA HIS A 145 8.28 -6.85 4.18
C HIS A 145 7.10 -7.84 4.35
N ARG A 146 7.22 -9.06 3.82
CA ARG A 146 6.19 -10.10 3.92
C ARG A 146 5.96 -10.52 5.39
N THR A 147 7.03 -10.68 6.17
CA THR A 147 6.95 -11.00 7.60
C THR A 147 6.25 -9.89 8.38
N PHE A 148 6.61 -8.62 8.16
CA PHE A 148 5.94 -7.50 8.83
C PHE A 148 4.46 -7.40 8.46
N PHE A 149 4.08 -7.73 7.22
CA PHE A 149 2.68 -7.78 6.81
C PHE A 149 1.89 -8.82 7.62
N TRP A 150 2.40 -10.06 7.71
CA TRP A 150 1.74 -11.10 8.50
C TRP A 150 1.68 -10.76 9.98
N PHE A 151 2.74 -10.16 10.52
CA PHE A 151 2.76 -9.67 11.89
C PHE A 151 1.71 -8.59 12.13
N LEU A 152 1.58 -7.63 11.19
CA LEU A 152 0.56 -6.60 11.24
C LEU A 152 -0.85 -7.19 11.22
N LEU A 153 -1.10 -8.20 10.38
CA LEU A 153 -2.38 -8.87 10.30
C LEU A 153 -2.76 -9.51 11.64
N VAL A 154 -1.87 -10.30 12.23
CA VAL A 154 -2.08 -10.96 13.53
C VAL A 154 -2.34 -9.92 14.63
N LEU A 155 -1.53 -8.86 14.70
CA LEU A 155 -1.68 -7.80 15.69
C LEU A 155 -2.99 -7.04 15.51
N THR A 156 -3.43 -6.82 14.27
CA THR A 156 -4.70 -6.16 13.95
C THR A 156 -5.89 -7.01 14.37
N ILE A 157 -5.86 -8.33 14.10
CA ILE A 157 -6.88 -9.27 14.58
C ILE A 157 -6.93 -9.24 16.11
N GLY A 158 -5.78 -9.31 16.79
CA GLY A 158 -5.70 -9.21 18.25
C GLY A 158 -6.24 -7.89 18.79
N HIS A 159 -5.94 -6.77 18.12
CA HIS A 159 -6.46 -5.45 18.46
C HIS A 159 -7.99 -5.41 18.40
N VAL A 160 -8.59 -5.89 17.30
CA VAL A 160 -10.04 -5.95 17.13
C VAL A 160 -10.68 -6.91 18.14
N ALA A 161 -10.07 -8.07 18.38
CA ALA A 161 -10.53 -9.05 19.36
C ALA A 161 -10.57 -8.47 20.78
N MET A 162 -9.57 -7.67 21.16
CA MET A 162 -9.55 -6.98 22.46
C MET A 162 -10.64 -5.92 22.57
N VAL A 163 -10.90 -5.16 21.50
CA VAL A 163 -12.03 -4.22 21.46
C VAL A 163 -13.35 -4.97 21.66
N TRP A 164 -13.54 -6.08 20.95
CA TRP A 164 -14.72 -6.93 21.07
C TRP A 164 -14.89 -7.53 22.47
N HIS A 165 -13.79 -8.02 23.07
CA HIS A 165 -13.77 -8.55 24.44
C HIS A 165 -14.23 -7.51 25.45
N HIS A 166 -13.70 -6.29 25.38
CA HIS A 166 -14.09 -5.20 26.27
C HIS A 166 -15.53 -4.73 26.01
N GLN A 167 -15.97 -4.71 24.75
CA GLN A 167 -17.36 -4.40 24.39
C GLN A 167 -18.35 -5.40 25.01
N ARG A 168 -18.04 -6.71 25.00
CA ARG A 168 -18.85 -7.73 25.68
C ARG A 168 -18.92 -7.52 27.19
N LYS A 169 -17.86 -6.99 27.79
CA LYS A 169 -17.82 -6.59 29.21
C LYS A 169 -18.47 -5.23 29.49
N LYS A 170 -19.15 -4.62 28.50
CA LYS A 170 -19.80 -3.30 28.57
C LYS A 170 -18.82 -2.16 28.95
N ILE A 171 -17.53 -2.33 28.64
CA ILE A 171 -16.50 -1.30 28.83
C ILE A 171 -16.45 -0.45 27.55
N THR A 172 -16.59 0.87 27.70
CA THR A 172 -16.72 1.82 26.59
C THR A 172 -15.37 2.15 25.92
N VAL A 173 -14.88 1.23 25.09
CA VAL A 173 -13.63 1.41 24.31
C VAL A 173 -13.92 1.94 22.90
N LEU A 174 -14.71 1.21 22.11
CA LEU A 174 -15.01 1.54 20.71
C LEU A 174 -15.70 2.90 20.53
N PRO A 175 -16.70 3.30 21.34
CA PRO A 175 -17.39 4.59 21.18
C PRO A 175 -16.48 5.82 21.28
N ARG A 176 -15.28 5.67 21.87
CA ARG A 176 -14.29 6.76 21.98
C ARG A 176 -13.57 7.05 20.67
N MET A 177 -13.60 6.10 19.72
CA MET A 177 -13.01 6.23 18.38
C MET A 177 -14.04 6.51 17.28
N LEU A 178 -15.33 6.25 17.52
CA LEU A 178 -16.39 6.56 16.56
C LEU A 178 -16.64 8.08 16.44
N PRO A 179 -17.15 8.57 15.29
CA PRO A 179 -17.56 9.97 15.17
C PRO A 179 -18.74 10.29 16.08
N GLY A 180 -18.95 11.58 16.35
CA GLY A 180 -19.89 12.05 17.37
C GLY A 180 -21.35 11.65 17.14
N SER A 181 -21.77 11.76 15.88
CA SER A 181 -23.15 11.93 15.44
C SER A 181 -23.65 10.84 14.49
N VAL A 182 -22.85 9.80 14.22
CA VAL A 182 -23.19 8.75 13.26
C VAL A 182 -23.36 7.39 13.95
N PRO A 183 -24.38 6.60 13.59
CA PRO A 183 -24.47 5.20 14.01
C PRO A 183 -23.24 4.42 13.57
N ALA A 184 -22.75 3.52 14.42
CA ALA A 184 -21.55 2.73 14.14
C ALA A 184 -21.65 1.94 12.82
N VAL A 185 -22.82 1.33 12.55
CA VAL A 185 -23.06 0.55 11.32
C VAL A 185 -22.93 1.44 10.08
N ALA A 186 -23.55 2.62 10.07
CA ALA A 186 -23.47 3.56 8.96
C ALA A 186 -22.03 4.05 8.73
N PHE A 187 -21.29 4.29 9.80
CA PHE A 187 -19.89 4.67 9.73
C PHE A 187 -19.02 3.58 9.09
N PHE A 188 -19.14 2.34 9.54
CA PHE A 188 -18.38 1.22 8.97
C PHE A 188 -18.77 0.92 7.53
N ALA A 189 -20.06 1.01 7.18
CA ALA A 189 -20.51 0.89 5.79
C ALA A 189 -19.88 1.97 4.90
N SER A 190 -19.77 3.19 5.39
CA SER A 190 -19.13 4.29 4.66
C SER A 190 -17.63 4.07 4.46
N LEU A 191 -16.92 3.55 5.47
CA LEU A 191 -15.50 3.21 5.35
C LEU A 191 -15.28 2.06 4.36
N ALA A 192 -16.14 1.03 4.41
CA ALA A 192 -16.07 -0.10 3.49
C ALA A 192 -16.32 0.35 2.04
N LEU A 193 -17.33 1.20 1.83
CA LEU A 193 -17.61 1.79 0.53
C LEU A 193 -16.43 2.63 0.02
N LEU A 194 -15.85 3.48 0.88
CA LEU A 194 -14.68 4.28 0.52
C LEU A 194 -13.49 3.40 0.12
N ALA A 195 -13.18 2.36 0.89
CA ALA A 195 -12.12 1.43 0.57
C ALA A 195 -12.38 0.72 -0.77
N ALA A 196 -13.61 0.23 -0.99
CA ALA A 196 -14.01 -0.41 -2.23
C ALA A 196 -13.84 0.52 -3.43
N LEU A 197 -14.30 1.77 -3.34
CA LEU A 197 -14.16 2.76 -4.40
C LEU A 197 -12.69 3.05 -4.74
N LEU A 198 -11.83 3.21 -3.72
CA LEU A 198 -10.40 3.43 -3.92
C LEU A 198 -9.70 2.23 -4.57
N ILE A 199 -10.05 1.02 -4.14
CA ILE A 199 -9.52 -0.23 -4.72
C ILE A 199 -9.97 -0.35 -6.18
N THR A 200 -11.26 -0.22 -6.45
CA THR A 200 -11.82 -0.32 -7.80
C THR A 200 -11.21 0.73 -8.72
N TRP A 201 -11.09 1.97 -8.27
CA TRP A 201 -10.45 3.03 -9.05
C TRP A 201 -8.99 2.71 -9.38
N ALA A 202 -8.21 2.23 -8.41
CA ALA A 202 -6.80 1.88 -8.63
C ALA A 202 -6.63 0.69 -9.59
N ILE A 203 -7.48 -0.34 -9.49
CA ILE A 203 -7.48 -1.49 -10.40
C ILE A 203 -7.88 -1.05 -11.81
N TYR A 204 -8.95 -0.26 -11.94
CA TYR A 204 -9.38 0.27 -13.22
C TYR A 204 -8.28 1.11 -13.88
N ALA A 205 -7.65 2.02 -13.13
CA ALA A 205 -6.55 2.84 -13.63
C ALA A 205 -5.36 2.01 -14.11
N ALA A 206 -5.03 0.91 -13.42
CA ALA A 206 -3.97 0.00 -13.86
C ALA A 206 -4.34 -0.78 -15.13
N GLY A 207 -5.59 -1.22 -15.26
CA GLY A 207 -6.10 -1.89 -16.46
C GLY A 207 -6.05 -1.01 -17.70
N VAL A 208 -6.48 0.26 -17.58
CA VAL A 208 -6.43 1.24 -18.68
C VAL A 208 -5.01 1.45 -19.21
N VAL A 209 -4.01 1.53 -18.32
CA VAL A 209 -2.60 1.66 -18.73
C VAL A 209 -2.12 0.39 -19.45
N GLY A 210 -2.49 -0.79 -18.94
CA GLY A 210 -2.14 -2.06 -19.59
C GLY A 210 -2.66 -2.17 -21.02
N ASP A 211 -3.91 -1.74 -21.26
CA ASP A 211 -4.53 -1.79 -22.58
C ASP A 211 -3.86 -0.82 -23.57
N GLN A 212 -3.45 0.37 -23.12
CA GLN A 212 -2.78 1.37 -23.97
C GLN A 212 -1.43 0.86 -24.49
N ASP A 213 -0.62 0.27 -23.61
CA ASP A 213 0.70 -0.26 -23.99
C ASP A 213 0.56 -1.45 -24.95
N ALA A 214 -0.42 -2.33 -24.72
CA ALA A 214 -0.71 -3.46 -25.59
C ALA A 214 -1.13 -3.00 -27.01
N GLN A 215 -1.95 -1.96 -27.10
CA GLN A 215 -2.36 -1.36 -28.37
C GLN A 215 -1.17 -0.69 -29.08
N GLN A 216 -0.33 0.05 -28.35
CA GLN A 216 0.83 0.73 -28.91
C GLN A 216 1.86 -0.26 -29.48
N ASN A 217 2.17 -1.32 -28.73
CA ASN A 217 3.12 -2.33 -29.17
C ASN A 217 2.61 -3.11 -30.40
N GLY A 218 1.32 -3.49 -30.41
CA GLY A 218 0.69 -4.14 -31.55
C GLY A 218 0.63 -3.27 -32.81
N GLN A 219 0.61 -1.94 -32.66
CA GLN A 219 0.65 -1.01 -33.80
C GLN A 219 2.08 -0.81 -34.33
N ALA A 220 3.09 -0.83 -33.46
CA ALA A 220 4.50 -0.82 -33.85
C ALA A 220 4.89 -2.08 -34.65
N ASP A 221 4.45 -3.26 -34.20
CA ASP A 221 4.70 -4.52 -34.90
C ASP A 221 4.07 -4.55 -36.30
N LYS A 222 2.82 -4.07 -36.41
CA LYS A 222 2.13 -3.95 -37.71
C LYS A 222 2.85 -2.97 -38.65
N ALA A 223 3.36 -1.85 -38.12
CA ALA A 223 4.15 -0.89 -38.90
C ALA A 223 5.48 -1.48 -39.38
N SER A 224 6.17 -2.25 -38.53
CA SER A 224 7.39 -2.98 -38.88
C SER A 224 7.13 -3.99 -40.00
N MET A 225 6.09 -4.82 -39.88
CA MET A 225 5.70 -5.79 -40.90
C MET A 225 5.30 -5.13 -42.23
N ALA A 226 4.57 -4.01 -42.18
CA ALA A 226 4.22 -3.24 -43.37
C ALA A 226 5.47 -2.70 -44.08
N SER A 227 6.46 -2.19 -43.34
CA SER A 227 7.72 -1.70 -43.91
C SER A 227 8.58 -2.82 -44.52
N ALA A 228 8.59 -4.00 -43.91
CA ALA A 228 9.31 -5.18 -44.40
C ALA A 228 8.66 -5.77 -45.67
N GLY A 229 7.33 -5.72 -45.79
CA GLY A 229 6.60 -6.14 -46.98
C GLY A 229 6.72 -5.19 -48.18
N THR A 230 7.16 -3.94 -47.96
CA THR A 230 7.40 -2.95 -49.03
C THR A 230 8.85 -2.91 -49.54
N ALA A 231 9.74 -3.76 -49.03
CA ALA A 231 11.10 -3.89 -49.55
C ALA A 231 11.05 -4.50 -50.98
N ASN A 232 11.19 -3.62 -51.97
CA ASN A 232 11.10 -3.91 -53.40
C ASN A 232 12.22 -4.90 -53.83
N PRO A 233 11.91 -6.05 -54.48
CA PRO A 233 12.93 -7.06 -54.81
C PRO A 233 13.79 -6.74 -56.05
N THR A 234 13.96 -5.46 -56.43
CA THR A 234 14.57 -5.09 -57.74
C THR A 234 16.03 -4.63 -57.74
N GLU A 235 16.78 -4.69 -56.64
CA GLU A 235 18.22 -4.38 -56.66
C GLU A 235 19.08 -5.50 -56.06
N SER A 236 19.28 -6.60 -56.81
CA SER A 236 20.28 -7.61 -56.44
C SER A 236 20.84 -8.39 -57.65
N ASN A 237 20.75 -7.86 -58.88
CA ASN A 237 21.35 -8.56 -60.02
C ASN A 237 21.94 -7.61 -61.07
N ALA A 238 22.91 -6.80 -60.64
CA ALA A 238 23.81 -6.12 -61.56
C ALA A 238 25.20 -6.01 -60.91
N GLY A 239 26.12 -6.89 -61.31
CA GLY A 239 27.55 -6.72 -61.05
C GLY A 239 28.21 -7.94 -60.41
N PHE A 240 28.72 -8.84 -61.24
CA PHE A 240 30.17 -9.04 -61.48
C PHE A 240 30.39 -10.50 -61.88
N ASN A 241 30.62 -10.73 -63.18
CA ASN A 241 31.04 -12.03 -63.69
C ASN A 241 32.33 -11.84 -64.52
N ALA A 242 33.28 -12.73 -64.28
CA ALA A 242 34.43 -13.11 -65.10
C ALA A 242 35.56 -12.09 -65.37
N ALA A 243 36.68 -12.24 -64.65
CA ALA A 243 38.03 -12.24 -65.22
C ALA A 243 39.09 -12.65 -64.16
N SER A 244 39.46 -13.93 -64.12
CA SER A 244 40.76 -14.36 -63.56
C SER A 244 41.25 -15.64 -64.24
N LEU A 245 41.84 -15.46 -65.43
CA LEU A 245 42.85 -16.35 -65.99
C LEU A 245 44.01 -15.47 -66.41
N GLY A 246 45.15 -15.67 -65.75
CA GLY A 246 46.41 -14.96 -65.91
C GLY A 246 47.38 -15.39 -64.83
#